data_AF-A0A6M4AT26-F1
#
_entry.id   AF-A0A6M4AT26-F1
#
_cell.length_a   1.000
_cell.length_b   1.000
_cell.length_c   1.000
_cell.angle_alpha   90.00
_cell.angle_beta   90.00
_cell.angle_gamma   90.00
#
_symmetry.space_group_name_H-M   'P 1'
#
loop_
_entity.id
_entity.type
_entity.pdbx_description
1 polymer ?
#
loop_
_entity_poly.entity_id
_entity_poly.type
_entity_poly.pdbx_seq_one_letter_code
_entity_poly.pdbx_strand_id
1 'polypeptide(L)'
;MITTGLLGGSFNPAHGGHRSISLLAMAALGLDELWWLVSPGNPLKSKAGMAPLPARLASAQRMARASRIRATAIERELGTRYTVDTLKALVRCYPNRRFIWLMGADNLVQFHQWRQWREIARLMPIAVIARPGYDGGARAAVAMGWLRAHVRPPGQKRHWTKWSPPALVFLRFPPDPRSATRLRLADPDWFSKVPTRSLRDSVTRHPVL
;
A
#
# COMPACT_ATOMS: atom_id res chain seq x y z
N MET A 1 7.85 18.31 8.52
CA MET A 1 7.11 17.03 8.60
C MET A 1 7.51 16.15 7.43
N ILE A 2 7.70 14.86 7.66
CA ILE A 2 8.10 13.90 6.61
C ILE A 2 6.85 13.44 5.86
N THR A 3 6.86 13.55 4.53
CA THR A 3 5.78 13.11 3.65
C THR A 3 5.93 11.63 3.31
N THR A 4 4.93 10.82 3.70
CA THR A 4 5.01 9.36 3.63
C THR A 4 3.81 8.77 2.90
N GLY A 5 4.05 8.10 1.78
CA GLY A 5 3.04 7.27 1.12
C GLY A 5 2.88 5.93 1.82
N LEU A 6 1.67 5.43 1.96
CA LEU A 6 1.39 4.11 2.53
C LEU A 6 0.78 3.22 1.46
N LEU A 7 1.42 2.11 1.13
CA LEU A 7 0.92 1.13 0.16
C LEU A 7 0.78 -0.23 0.84
N GLY A 8 -0.46 -0.66 1.09
CA GLY A 8 -0.74 -1.99 1.61
C GLY A 8 -0.76 -3.06 0.52
N GLY A 9 -0.32 -4.26 0.87
CA GLY A 9 -0.36 -5.40 -0.04
C GLY A 9 0.09 -6.70 0.62
N SER A 10 -0.15 -7.82 -0.05
CA SER A 10 0.37 -9.11 0.39
C SER A 10 1.86 -9.27 0.09
N PHE A 11 2.35 -8.67 -1.00
CA PHE A 11 3.73 -8.76 -1.48
C PHE A 11 4.23 -10.22 -1.54
N ASN A 12 3.48 -11.06 -2.27
CA ASN A 12 3.64 -12.51 -2.29
C ASN A 12 4.05 -13.06 -3.68
N PRO A 13 5.25 -12.80 -4.21
CA PRO A 13 6.31 -11.93 -3.69
C PRO A 13 6.16 -10.46 -4.12
N ALA A 14 6.96 -9.58 -3.51
CA ALA A 14 7.19 -8.25 -4.09
C ALA A 14 7.92 -8.38 -5.44
N HIS A 15 7.67 -7.44 -6.35
CA HIS A 15 8.19 -7.51 -7.72
C HIS A 15 8.38 -6.12 -8.33
N GLY A 16 9.02 -6.07 -9.51
CA GLY A 16 9.37 -4.82 -10.19
C GLY A 16 8.18 -3.89 -10.44
N GLY A 17 6.99 -4.42 -10.73
CA GLY A 17 5.76 -3.63 -10.80
C GLY A 17 5.42 -2.85 -9.52
N HIS A 18 5.55 -3.46 -8.34
CA HIS A 18 5.37 -2.75 -7.06
C HIS A 18 6.41 -1.63 -6.89
N ARG A 19 7.67 -1.89 -7.25
CA ARG A 19 8.75 -0.89 -7.19
C ARG A 19 8.49 0.28 -8.14
N SER A 20 8.24 -0.02 -9.41
CA SER A 20 7.99 0.97 -10.46
C SER A 20 6.85 1.91 -10.07
N ILE A 21 5.71 1.35 -9.67
CA ILE A 21 4.53 2.14 -9.34
C ILE A 21 4.75 3.00 -8.09
N SER A 22 5.51 2.50 -7.12
CA SER A 22 5.87 3.23 -5.91
C SER A 22 6.76 4.42 -6.23
N LEU A 23 7.80 4.23 -7.05
CA LEU A 23 8.70 5.31 -7.46
C LEU A 23 7.98 6.40 -8.26
N LEU A 24 7.09 6.01 -9.18
CA LEU A 24 6.26 6.94 -9.94
C LEU A 24 5.30 7.72 -9.04
N ALA A 25 4.65 7.05 -8.08
CA ALA A 25 3.79 7.71 -7.11
C ALA A 25 4.55 8.69 -6.21
N MET A 26 5.75 8.31 -5.74
CA MET A 26 6.63 9.21 -4.97
C MET A 26 7.01 10.45 -5.76
N ALA A 27 7.40 10.30 -7.03
CA ALA A 27 7.73 11.43 -7.89
C ALA A 27 6.53 12.34 -8.16
N ALA A 28 5.35 11.75 -8.40
CA ALA A 28 4.12 12.47 -8.72
C ALA A 28 3.55 13.26 -7.53
N LEU A 29 3.66 12.71 -6.32
CA LEU A 29 3.13 13.29 -5.09
C LEU A 29 4.18 14.10 -4.31
N GLY A 30 5.46 14.03 -4.69
CA GLY A 30 6.54 14.68 -3.95
C GLY A 30 6.77 14.07 -2.57
N LEU A 31 6.78 12.74 -2.47
CA LEU A 31 6.96 12.04 -1.19
C LEU A 31 8.44 11.94 -0.81
N ASP A 32 8.75 12.09 0.48
CA ASP A 32 10.06 11.83 1.08
C ASP A 32 10.33 10.32 1.20
N GLU A 33 9.29 9.53 1.46
CA GLU A 33 9.39 8.08 1.48
C GLU A 33 8.04 7.40 1.21
N LEU A 34 8.11 6.09 0.96
CA LEU A 34 6.93 5.25 0.78
C LEU A 34 7.07 3.96 1.57
N TRP A 35 6.08 3.63 2.37
CA TRP A 35 6.05 2.42 3.16
C TRP A 35 5.21 1.34 2.48
N TRP A 36 5.82 0.18 2.28
CA TRP A 36 5.11 -1.04 1.92
C TRP A 36 4.66 -1.72 3.20
N LEU A 37 3.35 -1.66 3.47
CA LEU A 37 2.73 -2.35 4.59
C LEU A 37 2.47 -3.80 4.16
N VAL A 38 3.42 -4.68 4.52
CA VAL A 38 3.35 -6.10 4.21
C VAL A 38 2.36 -6.76 5.17
N SER A 39 1.16 -7.00 4.67
CA SER A 39 0.05 -7.42 5.51
C SER A 39 0.28 -8.81 6.13
N PRO A 40 -0.11 -9.04 7.39
CA PRO A 40 -0.11 -10.39 7.99
C PRO A 40 -1.18 -11.31 7.36
N GLY A 41 -2.06 -10.76 6.51
CA GLY A 41 -3.17 -11.49 5.88
C GLY A 41 -4.43 -11.49 6.73
N ASN A 42 -5.57 -11.80 6.10
CA ASN A 42 -6.84 -11.98 6.81
C ASN A 42 -6.85 -13.38 7.44
N PRO A 43 -6.94 -13.53 8.78
CA PRO A 43 -6.94 -14.84 9.45
C PRO A 43 -8.15 -15.71 9.07
N LEU A 44 -9.23 -15.11 8.56
CA LEU A 44 -10.46 -15.79 8.11
C LEU A 44 -10.38 -16.28 6.66
N LYS A 45 -9.33 -15.93 5.91
CA LYS A 45 -9.13 -16.40 4.52
C LYS A 45 -8.12 -17.55 4.50
N SER A 46 -8.31 -18.47 3.56
CA SER A 46 -7.35 -19.55 3.33
C SER A 46 -5.94 -19.02 3.14
N LYS A 47 -4.98 -19.63 3.84
CA LYS A 47 -3.55 -19.36 3.69
C LYS A 47 -2.93 -20.07 2.48
N ALA A 48 -3.71 -20.86 1.73
CA ALA A 48 -3.23 -21.59 0.57
C ALA A 48 -2.57 -20.64 -0.44
N GLY A 49 -1.32 -20.95 -0.81
CA GLY A 49 -0.51 -20.15 -1.73
C GLY A 49 0.05 -18.84 -1.14
N MET A 50 -0.11 -18.57 0.16
CA MET A 50 0.49 -17.41 0.83
C MET A 50 1.79 -17.80 1.54
N ALA A 51 2.91 -17.23 1.10
CA ALA A 51 4.18 -17.43 1.77
C ALA A 51 4.20 -16.85 3.20
N PRO A 52 5.06 -17.39 4.10
CA PRO A 52 5.25 -16.84 5.43
C PRO A 52 5.55 -15.33 5.42
N LEU A 53 5.07 -14.61 6.44
CA LEU A 53 5.29 -13.16 6.56
C LEU A 53 6.79 -12.76 6.48
N PRO A 54 7.73 -13.45 7.15
CA PRO A 54 9.16 -13.13 7.02
C PRO A 54 9.67 -13.22 5.58
N ALA A 55 9.27 -14.25 4.83
CA ALA A 55 9.69 -14.41 3.44
C ALA A 55 9.12 -13.30 2.53
N ARG A 56 7.85 -12.93 2.73
CA ARG A 56 7.21 -11.82 2.00
C ARG A 56 7.88 -10.49 2.31
N LEU A 57 8.13 -10.21 3.59
CA LEU A 57 8.84 -9.00 4.01
C LEU A 57 10.28 -8.96 3.45
N ALA A 58 11.03 -10.05 3.51
CA ALA A 58 12.37 -10.13 2.94
C ALA A 58 12.37 -9.92 1.41
N SER A 59 11.38 -10.47 0.69
CA SER A 59 11.20 -10.21 -0.74
C SER A 59 10.94 -8.72 -1.03
N ALA A 60 10.13 -8.09 -0.18
CA ALA A 60 9.78 -6.68 -0.25
C ALA A 60 10.99 -5.78 0.03
N GLN A 61 11.76 -6.07 1.08
CA GLN A 61 13.00 -5.36 1.39
C GLN A 61 14.03 -5.48 0.28
N ARG A 62 14.22 -6.68 -0.27
CA ARG A 62 15.13 -6.90 -1.41
C ARG A 62 14.72 -6.08 -2.63
N MET A 63 13.43 -6.06 -2.95
CA MET A 63 12.89 -5.28 -4.08
C MET A 63 12.95 -3.76 -3.83
N ALA A 64 12.88 -3.33 -2.57
CA ALA A 64 12.96 -1.93 -2.18
C ALA A 64 14.41 -1.38 -2.04
N ARG A 65 15.44 -2.22 -2.19
CA ARG A 65 16.85 -1.80 -2.06
C ARG A 65 17.20 -0.60 -2.95
N ALA A 66 18.15 0.21 -2.46
CA ALA A 66 18.63 1.43 -3.11
C ALA A 66 17.49 2.39 -3.51
N SER A 67 16.48 2.52 -2.65
CA SER A 67 15.38 3.47 -2.84
C SER A 67 14.89 4.01 -1.50
N ARG A 68 14.01 5.01 -1.56
CA ARG A 68 13.32 5.58 -0.38
C ARG A 68 12.04 4.81 -0.02
N ILE A 69 11.94 3.54 -0.45
CA ILE A 69 10.86 2.63 -0.10
C ILE A 69 11.27 1.83 1.14
N ARG A 70 10.40 1.78 2.15
CA ARG A 70 10.59 0.97 3.36
C ARG A 70 9.56 -0.12 3.43
N ALA A 71 9.98 -1.38 3.37
CA ALA A 71 9.08 -2.50 3.61
C ALA A 71 8.99 -2.81 5.11
N THR A 72 7.77 -2.91 5.61
CA THR A 72 7.48 -3.08 7.03
C THR A 72 6.34 -4.07 7.27
N ALA A 73 6.47 -4.86 8.33
CA ALA A 73 5.46 -5.71 8.92
C ALA A 73 4.87 -5.07 10.20
N ILE A 74 4.89 -3.74 10.31
CA ILE A 74 4.43 -2.97 11.49
C ILE A 74 3.02 -3.37 11.98
N GLU A 75 2.13 -3.81 11.09
CA GLU A 75 0.80 -4.31 11.47
C GLU A 75 0.87 -5.49 12.46
N ARG A 76 1.91 -6.33 12.37
CA ARG A 76 2.16 -7.40 13.35
C ARG A 76 2.45 -6.84 14.74
N GLU A 77 3.29 -5.80 14.81
CA GLU A 77 3.68 -5.18 16.09
C GLU A 77 2.55 -4.38 16.71
N LEU A 78 1.78 -3.69 15.87
CA LEU A 78 0.59 -2.97 16.30
C LEU A 78 -0.59 -3.89 16.65
N GLY A 79 -0.49 -5.19 16.34
CA GLY A 79 -1.59 -6.15 16.51
C GLY A 79 -2.80 -5.85 15.63
N THR A 80 -2.64 -5.11 14.53
CA THR A 80 -3.75 -4.67 13.68
C THR A 80 -4.03 -5.66 12.54
N ARG A 81 -5.31 -5.76 12.17
CA ARG A 81 -5.78 -6.59 11.05
C ARG A 81 -6.53 -5.80 9.99
N TYR A 82 -7.22 -4.74 10.40
CA TYR A 82 -7.96 -3.88 9.48
C TYR A 82 -7.16 -2.62 9.18
N THR A 83 -7.19 -2.19 7.92
CA THR A 83 -6.49 -0.98 7.46
C THR A 83 -6.83 0.23 8.34
N VAL A 84 -8.09 0.42 8.73
CA VAL A 84 -8.49 1.55 9.60
C VAL A 84 -7.74 1.58 10.92
N ASP A 85 -7.54 0.43 11.56
CA ASP A 85 -6.84 0.32 12.85
C ASP A 85 -5.34 0.61 12.66
N THR A 86 -4.75 0.05 11.60
CA THR A 86 -3.36 0.34 11.21
C THR A 86 -3.16 1.83 10.98
N LEU A 87 -4.01 2.48 10.19
CA LEU A 87 -3.86 3.89 9.83
C LEU A 87 -4.02 4.81 11.05
N LYS A 88 -4.98 4.54 11.94
CA LYS A 88 -5.13 5.27 13.22
C LYS A 88 -3.87 5.16 14.07
N ALA A 89 -3.35 3.94 14.23
CA ALA A 89 -2.14 3.70 15.01
C ALA A 89 -0.92 4.40 14.39
N LEU A 90 -0.77 4.39 13.06
CA LEU A 90 0.31 5.10 12.38
C LEU A 90 0.26 6.61 12.60
N VAL A 91 -0.91 7.23 12.47
CA VAL A 91 -1.09 8.68 12.74
C VAL A 91 -0.71 9.01 14.18
N ARG A 92 -1.10 8.17 15.15
CA ARG A 92 -0.78 8.36 16.57
C ARG A 92 0.70 8.16 16.88
N CYS A 93 1.31 7.09 16.37
CA CYS A 93 2.69 6.71 16.68
C CYS A 93 3.74 7.55 15.94
N TYR A 94 3.38 8.19 14.83
CA TYR A 94 4.29 8.99 14.02
C TYR A 94 3.75 10.41 13.74
N PRO A 95 3.58 11.25 14.78
CA PRO A 95 2.96 12.58 14.65
C PRO A 95 3.75 13.55 13.75
N ASN A 96 5.05 13.31 13.58
CA ASN A 96 5.93 14.13 12.72
C ASN A 96 5.82 13.82 11.22
N ARG A 97 4.87 12.95 10.83
CA ARG A 97 4.65 12.52 9.45
C ARG A 97 3.30 13.00 8.92
N ARG A 98 3.27 13.31 7.62
CA ARG A 98 2.03 13.44 6.84
C ARG A 98 1.88 12.20 6.00
N PHE A 99 0.77 11.49 6.18
CA PHE A 99 0.48 10.26 5.46
C PHE A 99 -0.49 10.50 4.30
N ILE A 100 -0.31 9.74 3.23
CA ILE A 100 -1.27 9.58 2.14
C ILE A 100 -1.40 8.09 1.83
N TRP A 101 -2.65 7.60 1.74
CA TRP A 101 -2.92 6.20 1.45
C TRP A 101 -2.93 5.94 -0.05
N LEU A 102 -2.12 4.99 -0.53
CA LEU A 102 -2.06 4.59 -1.93
C LEU A 102 -2.83 3.28 -2.11
N MET A 103 -3.73 3.24 -3.08
CA MET A 103 -4.43 2.02 -3.47
C MET A 103 -4.59 1.94 -4.99
N GLY A 104 -4.75 0.73 -5.53
CA GLY A 104 -5.12 0.54 -6.93
C GLY A 104 -6.60 0.84 -7.19
N ALA A 105 -6.94 1.12 -8.46
CA ALA A 105 -8.30 1.30 -8.92
C ALA A 105 -9.20 0.08 -8.65
N ASP A 106 -8.63 -1.13 -8.69
CA ASP A 106 -9.26 -2.40 -8.30
C ASP A 106 -9.64 -2.44 -6.82
N ASN A 107 -8.80 -1.90 -5.93
CA ASN A 107 -9.15 -1.77 -4.51
C ASN A 107 -10.28 -0.75 -4.30
N LEU A 108 -10.33 0.33 -5.09
CA LEU A 108 -11.38 1.34 -4.96
C LEU A 108 -12.78 0.76 -5.23
N VAL A 109 -12.90 -0.15 -6.21
CA VAL A 109 -14.18 -0.84 -6.53
C VAL A 109 -14.80 -1.48 -5.29
N GLN A 110 -13.99 -2.19 -4.52
CA GLN A 110 -14.40 -2.89 -3.29
C GLN A 110 -14.19 -2.09 -2.00
N PHE A 111 -13.75 -0.82 -2.09
CA PHE A 111 -13.37 -0.04 -0.91
C PHE A 111 -14.53 0.17 0.06
N HIS A 112 -15.76 0.27 -0.45
CA HIS A 112 -16.98 0.37 0.35
C HIS A 112 -17.23 -0.84 1.28
N GLN A 113 -16.58 -1.98 1.01
CA GLN A 113 -16.66 -3.20 1.81
C GLN A 113 -15.61 -3.25 2.91
N TRP A 114 -14.65 -2.31 2.91
CA TRP A 114 -13.61 -2.27 3.94
C TRP A 114 -14.22 -1.79 5.26
N ARG A 115 -13.78 -2.40 6.37
CA ARG A 115 -14.23 -2.01 7.71
C ARG A 115 -13.96 -0.52 7.92
N GLN A 116 -15.02 0.23 8.21
CA GLN A 116 -14.96 1.68 8.46
C GLN A 116 -14.28 2.46 7.32
N TRP A 117 -14.52 2.11 6.06
CA TRP A 117 -13.90 2.76 4.89
C TRP A 117 -14.08 4.28 4.84
N ARG A 118 -15.21 4.81 5.32
CA ARG A 118 -15.42 6.28 5.42
C ARG A 118 -14.48 6.92 6.43
N GLU A 119 -14.15 6.20 7.50
CA GLU A 119 -13.17 6.67 8.47
C GLU A 119 -11.76 6.66 7.88
N ILE A 120 -11.39 5.60 7.13
CA ILE A 120 -10.13 5.58 6.35
C ILE A 120 -10.02 6.83 5.46
N ALA A 121 -11.09 7.16 4.73
CA ALA A 121 -11.11 8.34 3.87
C ALA A 121 -11.04 9.67 4.65
N ARG A 122 -11.53 9.72 5.89
CA ARG A 122 -11.44 10.92 6.76
C ARG A 122 -10.12 11.02 7.52
N LEU A 123 -9.35 9.94 7.63
CA LEU A 123 -8.07 9.95 8.34
C LEU A 123 -6.96 10.62 7.54
N MET A 124 -6.94 10.45 6.22
CA MET A 124 -5.89 11.00 5.35
C MET A 124 -6.33 11.06 3.89
N PRO A 125 -5.65 11.84 3.04
CA PRO A 125 -5.88 11.80 1.60
C PRO A 125 -5.59 10.41 1.04
N ILE A 126 -6.23 10.10 -0.09
CA ILE A 126 -6.07 8.84 -0.81
C ILE A 126 -5.60 9.14 -2.24
N ALA A 127 -4.55 8.43 -2.68
CA ALA A 127 -4.09 8.40 -4.06
C ALA A 127 -4.51 7.07 -4.70
N VAL A 128 -5.38 7.15 -5.71
CA VAL A 128 -5.87 5.98 -6.46
C VAL A 128 -5.06 5.84 -7.74
N ILE A 129 -4.38 4.72 -7.87
CA ILE A 129 -3.54 4.40 -9.02
C ILE A 129 -4.38 3.67 -10.06
N ALA A 130 -4.49 4.26 -11.24
CA ALA A 130 -5.20 3.68 -12.38
C ALA A 130 -4.62 2.30 -12.75
N ARG A 131 -5.52 1.41 -13.18
CA ARG A 131 -5.16 0.08 -13.69
C ARG A 131 -5.94 -0.19 -14.98
N PRO A 132 -5.29 -0.72 -16.03
CA PRO A 132 -5.99 -1.13 -17.25
C PRO A 132 -7.18 -2.04 -16.92
N GLY A 133 -8.34 -1.76 -17.53
CA GLY A 133 -9.57 -2.50 -17.29
C GLY A 133 -10.36 -2.10 -16.03
N TYR A 134 -9.80 -1.31 -15.12
CA TYR A 134 -10.46 -0.91 -13.87
C TYR A 134 -10.89 0.56 -13.83
N ASP A 135 -10.49 1.38 -14.79
CA ASP A 135 -10.78 2.82 -14.78
C ASP A 135 -12.29 3.15 -14.76
N GLY A 136 -13.09 2.43 -15.55
CA GLY A 136 -14.55 2.59 -15.58
C GLY A 136 -15.18 2.14 -14.26
N GLY A 137 -14.83 0.92 -13.82
CA GLY A 137 -15.33 0.36 -12.56
C GLY A 137 -14.96 1.19 -11.33
N ALA A 138 -13.75 1.75 -11.29
CA ALA A 138 -13.29 2.61 -10.20
C ALA A 138 -14.08 3.92 -10.12
N ARG A 139 -14.43 4.52 -11.26
CA ARG A 139 -15.29 5.73 -11.30
C ARG A 139 -16.74 5.41 -10.94
N ALA A 140 -17.20 4.20 -11.21
CA ALA A 140 -18.53 3.70 -10.87
C ALA A 140 -18.61 3.00 -9.50
N ALA A 141 -17.50 2.95 -8.75
CA ALA A 141 -17.46 2.24 -7.47
C ALA A 141 -18.48 2.83 -6.48
N VAL A 142 -19.11 1.98 -5.67
CA VAL A 142 -20.12 2.41 -4.67
C VAL A 142 -19.56 3.51 -3.75
N ALA A 143 -18.29 3.40 -3.36
CA ALA A 143 -17.61 4.42 -2.55
C ALA A 143 -17.55 5.81 -3.23
N MET A 144 -17.52 5.85 -4.57
CA MET A 144 -17.50 7.11 -5.34
C MET A 144 -18.80 7.89 -5.25
N GLY A 145 -19.93 7.27 -4.91
CA GLY A 145 -21.16 8.01 -4.61
C GLY A 145 -20.99 9.05 -3.51
N TRP A 146 -20.10 8.77 -2.55
CA TRP A 146 -19.73 9.70 -1.48
C TRP A 146 -18.40 10.44 -1.76
N LEU A 147 -17.40 9.75 -2.34
CA LEU A 147 -16.07 10.33 -2.56
C LEU A 147 -15.98 11.30 -3.74
N ARG A 148 -16.94 11.31 -4.68
CA ARG A 148 -16.86 12.12 -5.91
C ARG A 148 -16.70 13.61 -5.63
N ALA A 149 -17.39 14.14 -4.62
CA ALA A 149 -17.27 15.55 -4.20
C ALA A 149 -15.89 15.90 -3.60
N HIS A 150 -15.10 14.89 -3.25
CA HIS A 150 -13.78 15.03 -2.62
C HIS A 150 -12.62 14.76 -3.58
N VAL A 151 -12.90 14.51 -4.86
CA VAL A 151 -11.87 14.30 -5.88
C VAL A 151 -11.17 15.61 -6.21
N ARG A 152 -9.85 15.61 -6.11
CA ARG A 152 -8.97 16.72 -6.46
C ARG A 152 -8.45 16.58 -7.89
N PRO A 153 -8.31 17.70 -8.64
CA PRO A 153 -7.74 17.65 -9.98
C PRO A 153 -6.32 17.07 -9.98
N PRO A 154 -5.93 16.27 -11.00
CA PRO A 154 -4.59 15.70 -11.09
C PRO A 154 -3.45 16.73 -11.12
N GLY A 155 -3.74 17.97 -11.53
CA GLY A 155 -2.79 19.10 -11.48
C GLY A 155 -2.43 19.51 -10.05
N GLN A 156 -3.32 19.29 -9.08
CA GLN A 156 -3.11 19.67 -7.68
C GLN A 156 -2.42 18.59 -6.85
N LYS A 157 -2.07 17.44 -7.45
CA LYS A 157 -1.54 16.26 -6.74
C LYS A 157 -0.32 16.53 -5.85
N ARG A 158 0.49 17.57 -6.13
CA ARG A 158 1.64 17.97 -5.30
C ARG A 158 1.24 18.76 -4.03
N HIS A 159 0.01 19.25 -3.95
CA HIS A 159 -0.48 20.06 -2.82
C HIS A 159 -1.26 19.23 -1.80
N TRP A 160 -1.18 17.90 -1.87
CA TRP A 160 -1.99 16.99 -1.06
C TRP A 160 -1.83 17.19 0.45
N THR A 161 -0.68 17.72 0.90
CA THR A 161 -0.41 18.04 2.31
C THR A 161 -1.27 19.18 2.86
N LYS A 162 -1.90 19.98 1.98
CA LYS A 162 -2.77 21.11 2.33
C LYS A 162 -4.26 20.76 2.29
N TRP A 163 -4.63 19.55 1.85
CA TRP A 163 -6.02 19.16 1.75
C TRP A 163 -6.57 18.68 3.09
N SER A 164 -7.79 19.10 3.43
CA SER A 164 -8.58 18.47 4.48
C SER A 164 -9.15 17.15 3.96
N PRO A 165 -8.89 16.01 4.64
CA PRO A 165 -9.58 14.77 4.34
C PRO A 165 -11.09 14.89 4.65
N PRO A 166 -11.97 14.20 3.89
CA PRO A 166 -11.64 13.30 2.80
C PRO A 166 -11.16 14.04 1.54
N ALA A 167 -10.14 13.47 0.89
CA ALA A 167 -9.59 13.98 -0.36
C ALA A 167 -9.05 12.81 -1.18
N LEU A 168 -9.37 12.78 -2.47
CA LEU A 168 -8.99 11.70 -3.38
C LEU A 168 -8.29 12.27 -4.62
N VAL A 169 -7.21 11.66 -5.10
CA VAL A 169 -6.62 12.01 -6.40
C VAL A 169 -6.34 10.75 -7.21
N PHE A 170 -6.63 10.80 -8.50
CA PHE A 170 -6.33 9.71 -9.42
C PHE A 170 -4.96 9.94 -10.08
N LEU A 171 -4.09 8.94 -9.98
CA LEU A 171 -2.79 8.90 -10.62
C LEU A 171 -2.83 7.92 -11.79
N ARG A 172 -2.34 8.34 -12.95
CA ARG A 172 -2.23 7.51 -14.16
C ARG A 172 -0.77 7.34 -14.50
N PHE A 173 -0.36 6.09 -14.68
CA PHE A 173 1.00 5.69 -15.03
C PHE A 173 0.95 4.66 -16.15
N PRO A 174 2.03 4.50 -16.93
CA PRO A 174 2.12 3.42 -17.91
C PRO A 174 1.87 2.06 -17.24
N PRO A 175 1.11 1.17 -17.89
CA PRO A 175 0.84 -0.14 -17.33
C PRO A 175 2.10 -0.99 -17.25
N ASP A 176 2.20 -1.78 -16.18
CA ASP A 176 3.29 -2.73 -15.98
C ASP A 176 2.71 -4.15 -16.04
N PRO A 177 3.13 -4.99 -16.99
CA PRO A 177 2.54 -6.31 -17.18
C PRO A 177 2.95 -7.30 -16.08
N ARG A 178 3.91 -6.97 -15.21
CA ARG A 178 4.44 -7.88 -14.17
C ARG A 178 3.41 -8.09 -13.06
N SER A 179 3.14 -9.35 -12.71
CA SER A 179 2.22 -9.71 -11.63
C SER A 179 2.81 -10.77 -10.70
N ALA A 180 2.49 -10.66 -9.40
CA ALA A 180 2.87 -11.66 -8.40
C ALA A 180 2.29 -13.04 -8.74
N THR A 181 1.08 -13.10 -9.32
CA THR A 181 0.47 -14.36 -9.77
C THR A 181 1.33 -15.06 -10.81
N ARG A 182 1.84 -14.34 -11.82
CA ARG A 182 2.73 -14.94 -12.84
C ARG A 182 4.02 -15.45 -12.23
N LEU A 183 4.59 -14.72 -11.27
CA LEU A 183 5.80 -15.16 -10.56
C LEU A 183 5.55 -16.43 -9.73
N ARG A 184 4.41 -16.54 -9.04
CA ARG A 184 4.05 -17.75 -8.31
C ARG A 184 3.75 -18.95 -9.22
N LEU A 185 3.22 -18.73 -10.42
CA LEU A 185 3.04 -19.79 -11.41
C LEU A 185 4.39 -20.30 -11.93
N ALA A 186 5.39 -19.42 -12.06
CA ALA A 186 6.73 -19.79 -12.51
C ALA A 186 7.59 -20.43 -11.40
N ASP A 187 7.43 -20.00 -10.15
CA ASP A 187 8.14 -20.53 -8.98
C ASP A 187 7.21 -20.53 -7.75
N PRO A 188 6.39 -21.58 -7.55
CA PRO A 188 5.46 -21.68 -6.43
C PRO A 188 6.14 -21.61 -5.06
N ASP A 189 7.34 -22.19 -4.96
CA ASP A 189 8.13 -22.30 -3.74
C ASP A 189 9.21 -21.21 -3.61
N TRP A 190 9.06 -20.09 -4.29
CA TRP A 190 10.01 -18.96 -4.29
C TRP A 190 10.46 -18.54 -2.88
N PHE A 191 9.60 -18.71 -1.88
CA PHE A 191 9.83 -18.29 -0.50
C PHE A 191 10.87 -19.14 0.22
N SER A 192 11.07 -20.40 -0.20
CA SER A 192 12.11 -21.30 0.34
C SER A 192 13.52 -20.77 0.10
N LYS A 193 13.71 -19.99 -0.97
CA LYS A 193 15.00 -19.42 -1.39
C LYS A 193 15.28 -18.05 -0.78
N VAL A 194 14.34 -17.49 -0.01
CA VAL A 194 14.48 -16.14 0.54
C VAL A 194 15.09 -16.20 1.93
N PRO A 195 16.27 -15.58 2.15
CA PRO A 195 16.89 -15.57 3.46
C PRO A 195 16.07 -14.70 4.42
N THR A 196 15.61 -15.30 5.51
CA THR A 196 14.85 -14.64 6.59
C THR A 196 15.61 -14.57 7.91
N ARG A 197 16.80 -15.18 7.98
CA ARG A 197 17.65 -15.17 9.18
C ARG A 197 18.00 -13.72 9.55
N SER A 198 17.73 -13.34 10.79
CA SER A 198 17.98 -11.99 11.33
C SER A 198 17.26 -10.86 10.59
N LEU A 199 16.12 -11.16 9.95
CA LEU A 199 15.27 -10.14 9.34
C LEU A 199 14.81 -9.12 10.39
N ARG A 200 14.99 -7.84 10.10
CA ARG A 200 14.50 -6.73 10.93
C ARG A 200 13.59 -5.83 10.13
N ASP A 201 12.58 -5.30 10.77
CA ASP A 201 11.66 -4.36 10.15
C ASP A 201 12.37 -3.06 9.74
N SER A 202 12.06 -2.52 8.56
CA SER A 202 12.75 -1.31 8.04
C SER A 202 12.34 -0.02 8.75
N VAL A 203 11.19 -0.04 9.45
CA VAL A 203 10.61 1.10 10.17
C VAL A 203 10.86 0.95 11.66
N THR A 204 10.45 -0.16 12.27
CA THR A 204 10.51 -0.35 13.74
C THR A 204 11.86 -0.89 14.22
N ARG A 205 12.68 -1.45 13.31
CA ARG A 205 13.97 -2.11 13.58
C ARG A 205 13.90 -3.38 14.46
N HIS A 206 12.69 -3.79 14.84
CA HIS A 206 12.50 -5.01 15.62
C HIS A 206 12.70 -6.27 14.78
N PRO A 207 13.15 -7.39 15.38
CA PRO A 207 13.27 -8.67 14.68
C PRO A 207 11.94 -9.17 14.13
N VAL A 208 11.96 -9.74 12.92
CA VAL A 208 10.82 -10.35 12.26
C VAL A 208 11.06 -11.85 12.12
N LEU A 209 10.72 -12.58 13.19
CA LEU A 209 10.64 -14.04 13.22
C LEU A 209 9.40 -14.56 12.50
#